data_AF-A0A9E3V2C1-F1
#
_entry.id   AF-A0A9E3V2C1-F1
#
_cell.length_a   1.000
_cell.length_b   1.000
_cell.length_c   1.000
_cell.angle_alpha   90.00
_cell.angle_beta   90.00
_cell.angle_gamma   90.00
#
_symmetry.space_group_name_H-M   'P 1'
#
loop_
_entity.id
_entity.type
_entity.pdbx_description
1 polymer ?
#
loop_
_entity_poly.entity_id
_entity_poly.type
_entity_poly.pdbx_seq_one_letter_code
_entity_poly.pdbx_strand_id
1 'polypeptide(L)' 'MAATPKLFGVIWEDVRACRVGRFPFVVCYRVLADCVEVLAVLHGSRNPSEWQSRA' A
#
# COMPACT_ATOMS: atom_id res chain seq x y z
N MET A 1 -14.40 -4.23 13.81
CA MET A 1 -14.01 -3.54 12.56
C MET A 1 -14.17 -4.52 11.42
N ALA A 2 -15.07 -4.24 10.47
CA ALA A 2 -15.24 -5.08 9.29
C ALA A 2 -13.98 -4.97 8.40
N ALA A 3 -13.59 -6.06 7.75
CA ALA A 3 -12.54 -6.04 6.74
C ALA A 3 -13.07 -5.31 5.49
N THR A 4 -12.71 -4.03 5.33
CA THR A 4 -13.10 -3.20 4.18
C THR A 4 -11.89 -2.90 3.29
N PRO A 5 -11.34 -3.89 2.57
CA PRO A 5 -10.14 -3.69 1.76
C PRO A 5 -10.34 -2.71 0.60
N LYS A 6 -11.58 -2.39 0.24
CA LYS A 6 -11.92 -1.38 -0.79
C LYS A 6 -12.08 0.05 -0.23
N LEU A 7 -11.81 0.27 1.06
CA LEU A 7 -11.94 1.58 1.71
C LEU A 7 -11.01 2.64 1.12
N PHE A 8 -9.79 2.25 0.75
CA PHE A 8 -8.78 3.17 0.23
C PHE A 8 -8.84 3.26 -1.29
N GLY A 9 -8.58 4.46 -1.82
CA GLY A 9 -8.57 4.73 -3.25
C GLY A 9 -7.50 3.95 -4.01
N VAL A 10 -7.76 3.74 -5.30
CA VAL A 10 -6.77 3.20 -6.24
C VAL A 10 -5.77 4.30 -6.60
N ILE A 11 -4.47 3.98 -6.54
CA ILE A 11 -3.39 4.90 -6.89
C ILE A 11 -2.78 4.60 -8.28
N TRP A 12 -2.88 3.36 -8.73
CA TRP A 12 -2.38 2.90 -10.03
C TRP A 12 -3.01 1.53 -10.36
N GLU A 13 -3.54 1.33 -11.56
CA GLU A 13 -4.27 0.11 -11.97
C GLU A 13 -5.31 -0.38 -10.95
N ASP A 14 -5.09 -1.51 -10.27
CA ASP A 14 -5.93 -2.05 -9.20
C ASP A 14 -5.29 -1.91 -7.80
N VAL A 15 -4.13 -1.25 -7.75
CA VAL A 15 -3.33 -1.03 -6.54
C VAL A 15 -3.91 0.12 -5.74
N ARG A 16 -4.05 -0.14 -4.44
CA ARG A 16 -4.53 0.78 -3.41
C ARG A 16 -3.40 1.05 -2.43
N ALA A 17 -3.42 2.24 -1.83
CA ALA A 17 -2.48 2.60 -0.78
C ALA A 17 -3.23 3.00 0.49
N CYS A 18 -2.85 2.41 1.63
CA CYS A 18 -3.35 2.81 2.93
C CYS A 18 -2.22 3.30 3.83
N ARG A 19 -2.48 4.39 4.55
CA ARG A 19 -1.62 4.83 5.63
C ARG A 19 -2.01 4.05 6.88
N VAL A 20 -1.06 3.32 7.46
CA VAL A 20 -1.33 2.61 8.71
C VAL A 20 -1.26 3.58 9.88
N GLY A 21 -1.95 3.25 10.98
CA GLY A 21 -1.99 4.08 12.19
C GLY A 21 -0.61 4.34 12.80
N ARG A 22 0.38 3.47 12.53
CA ARG A 22 1.78 3.72 12.85
C ARG A 22 2.42 4.61 11.79
N PHE A 23 2.49 5.91 12.07
CA PHE A 23 3.21 6.86 11.24
C PHE A 23 4.70 6.46 11.11
N PRO A 24 5.36 6.65 9.94
CA PRO A 24 4.83 7.08 8.63
C PRO A 24 4.68 5.92 7.64
N PHE A 25 4.17 4.75 8.02
CA PHE A 25 4.11 3.63 7.08
C PHE A 25 2.92 3.69 6.11
N VAL A 26 3.16 3.31 4.86
CA VAL A 26 2.16 3.17 3.79
C VAL A 26 2.21 1.73 3.26
N VAL A 27 1.06 1.08 3.15
CA VAL A 27 0.94 -0.26 2.57
C VAL A 27 0.31 -0.14 1.19
N CYS A 28 1.00 -0.63 0.16
CA CYS A 28 0.48 -0.78 -1.19
C CYS A 28 -0.04 -2.21 -1.36
N TYR A 29 -1.29 -2.35 -1.77
CA TYR A 29 -1.95 -3.66 -1.88
C TYR A 29 -2.98 -3.67 -3.01
N ARG A 30 -3.36 -4.85 -3.48
CA ARG A 30 -4.51 -5.04 -4.38
C ARG A 30 -5.48 -6.06 -3.80
N VAL A 31 -6.73 -6.01 -4.27
CA VAL A 31 -7.81 -6.89 -3.83
C VAL A 31 -8.06 -7.93 -4.90
N LEU A 32 -7.71 -9.18 -4.61
CA LEU A 32 -8.03 -10.33 -5.45
C LEU A 32 -9.37 -10.96 -5.02
N ALA A 33 -9.83 -11.98 -5.75
CA ALA A 33 -11.08 -12.65 -5.44
C ALA A 33 -11.09 -13.25 -4.02
N ASP A 34 -9.99 -13.90 -3.64
CA ASP A 34 -9.92 -14.71 -2.41
C ASP A 34 -9.03 -14.09 -1.33
N CYS A 35 -8.29 -13.02 -1.65
CA CYS A 35 -7.32 -12.44 -0.72
C CYS A 35 -6.98 -10.98 -1.01
N VAL A 36 -6.22 -10.38 -0.08
CA VAL A 36 -5.51 -9.12 -0.28
C VAL A 36 -4.04 -9.45 -0.46
N GLU A 37 -3.47 -9.07 -1.59
CA GLU A 37 -2.04 -9.20 -1.84
C GLU A 37 -1.34 -7.89 -1.46
N VAL A 38 -0.37 -7.97 -0.55
CA VAL A 38 0.47 -6.84 -0.15
C VAL A 38 1.68 -6.80 -1.08
N LEU A 39 1.78 -5.72 -1.85
CA LEU A 39 2.85 -5.52 -2.83
C LEU A 39 4.08 -4.86 -2.20
N ALA A 40 3.86 -3.88 -1.31
CA ALA A 40 4.94 -3.16 -0.65
C ALA A 40 4.50 -2.54 0.69
N VAL A 41 5.47 -2.36 1.58
CA VAL A 41 5.34 -1.55 2.80
C VAL A 41 6.43 -0.47 2.76
N LEU A 42 6.02 0.78 2.64
CA LEU A 42 6.89 1.93 2.45
C LEU A 42 6.97 2.74 3.75
N HIS A 43 8.19 3.15 4.13
CA HIS A 43 8.38 4.16 5.16
C HIS A 43 8.27 5.55 4.52
N GLY A 44 7.16 6.24 4.74
CA GLY A 44 6.81 7.50 4.07
C GLY A 44 7.74 8.68 4.36
N SER A 45 8.67 8.55 5.32
CA SER A 45 9.71 9.57 5.52
C SER A 45 11.04 9.23 4.84
N ARG A 46 11.17 8.06 4.21
CA ARG A 46 12.39 7.71 3.44
C ARG A 46 12.33 8.36 2.06
N ASN A 47 13.51 8.68 1.53
CA ASN A 47 13.62 9.26 0.21
C ASN A 47 13.15 8.24 -0.85
N PRO A 48 12.15 8.58 -1.70
CA PRO A 48 11.66 7.68 -2.74
C PRO A 48 12.74 7.17 -3.72
N SER A 49 13.81 7.96 -3.94
CA SER A 49 14.91 7.57 -4.82
C SER A 49 15.59 6.27 -4.40
N GLU A 50 15.58 5.92 -3.11
CA GLU A 50 16.23 4.69 -2.59
C GLU A 50 15.54 3.39 -3.00
N TRP A 51 14.23 3.41 -3.25
CA TRP A 51 13.50 2.23 -3.70
C TRP A 51 13.38 2.20 -5.23
N GLN A 52 13.33 3.37 -5.88
CA GLN A 52 13.36 3.46 -7.34
C GLN A 52 14.66 2.90 -7.91
N SER A 53 15.77 3.05 -7.19
CA SER A 53 17.06 2.47 -7.60
C SER A 53 17.14 0.94 -7.47
N ARG A 54 16.11 0.27 -6.92
CA ARG A 54 16.08 -1.19 -6.77
C ARG A 54 15.36 -1.90 -7.92
N ALA A 55 14.74 -1.14 -8.83
CA ALA A 55 14.07 -1.65 -10.01
C ALA A 55 15.08 -2.08 -11.09
#